data_AF-A0A356SYL8-F1
#
_entry.id   AF-A0A356SYL8-F1
#
_cell.length_a   1.000
_cell.length_b   1.000
_cell.length_c   1.000
_cell.angle_alpha   90.00
_cell.angle_beta   90.00
_cell.angle_gamma   90.00
#
_symmetry.space_group_name_H-M   'P 1'
#
loop_
_entity.id
_entity.type
_entity.pdbx_description
1 polymer ?
#
loop_
_entity_poly.entity_id
_entity_poly.type
_entity_poly.pdbx_seq_one_letter_code
_entity_poly.pdbx_strand_id
1 'polypeptide(L)'
;SVVDAVVDLANYNRMDISARATDNAATGLDERGFVDSITAVGWGPGSCAGISGGRTFVQCLPGTNVDFRIAFRNDIVMPTSMPQVFDFFIEVVGDGTFVLDRIPVRILVPPDRPLYPPEGRYWRDYDSTVHCADNERPDWGNLTWQTVSMPSGTSIRWELRAADSLAALPGTTPVSFTAPPVTSPIDIAARLSSAGVPNNLPYLRVTAVLRSNADRSETPVLRSFETRFVCVPTE
;
A
#
# COMPACT_ATOMS: atom_id res chain seq x y z
N SER A 1 8.67 -31.79 51.27
CA SER A 1 9.81 -31.95 50.35
C SER A 1 10.04 -30.65 49.59
N VAL A 2 11.18 -30.45 48.92
CA VAL A 2 11.38 -29.26 48.05
C VAL A 2 10.31 -29.20 46.94
N VAL A 3 9.82 -30.36 46.51
CA VAL A 3 8.73 -30.47 45.53
C VAL A 3 7.43 -29.87 46.09
N ASP A 4 7.09 -30.11 47.35
CA ASP A 4 5.89 -29.53 47.98
C ASP A 4 6.03 -28.00 48.13
N ALA A 5 7.22 -27.50 48.48
CA ALA A 5 7.48 -26.06 48.55
C ALA A 5 7.42 -25.36 47.19
N VAL A 6 7.82 -26.05 46.10
CA VAL A 6 7.70 -25.54 44.73
C VAL A 6 6.25 -25.59 44.24
N VAL A 7 5.49 -26.64 44.59
CA VAL A 7 4.05 -26.73 44.31
C VAL A 7 3.28 -25.65 45.07
N ASP A 8 3.63 -25.38 46.32
CA ASP A 8 3.03 -24.31 47.12
C ASP A 8 3.38 -22.92 46.59
N LEU A 9 4.63 -22.69 46.17
CA LEU A 9 5.06 -21.41 45.57
C LEU A 9 4.42 -21.17 44.18
N ALA A 10 4.21 -22.22 43.39
CA ALA A 10 3.49 -22.14 42.12
C ALA A 10 1.98 -21.90 42.31
N ASN A 11 1.38 -22.46 43.38
CA ASN A 11 -0.01 -22.21 43.74
C ASN A 11 -0.24 -20.84 44.39
N TYR A 12 0.78 -20.20 44.95
CA TYR A 12 0.69 -18.86 45.57
C TYR A 12 0.78 -17.68 44.58
N ASN A 13 1.21 -17.91 43.34
CA ASN A 13 1.34 -16.86 42.32
C ASN A 13 0.18 -16.86 41.31
N ARG A 14 -1.04 -17.14 41.79
CA ARG A 14 -2.25 -17.04 40.98
C ARG A 14 -2.59 -15.58 40.74
N MET A 15 -2.98 -15.28 39.51
CA MET A 15 -3.21 -13.91 39.05
C MET A 15 -4.55 -13.81 38.34
N ASP A 16 -5.24 -12.69 38.53
CA ASP A 16 -6.44 -12.36 37.78
C ASP A 16 -6.04 -11.69 36.46
N ILE A 17 -6.50 -12.22 35.33
CA ILE A 17 -6.14 -11.73 33.99
C ILE A 17 -7.36 -11.08 33.35
N SER A 18 -7.21 -9.82 32.96
CA SER A 18 -8.23 -9.03 32.26
C SER A 18 -7.62 -8.38 31.02
N ALA A 19 -8.44 -7.77 30.17
CA ALA A 19 -7.96 -6.97 29.05
C ALA A 19 -8.65 -5.60 29.02
N ARG A 20 -7.91 -4.58 28.63
CA ARG A 20 -8.39 -3.20 28.49
C ARG A 20 -7.82 -2.54 27.25
N ALA A 21 -8.59 -1.64 26.65
CA ALA A 21 -8.08 -0.76 25.61
C ALA A 21 -7.33 0.42 26.22
N THR A 22 -6.25 0.84 25.56
CA THR A 22 -5.54 2.07 25.91
C THR A 22 -5.73 3.12 24.83
N ASP A 23 -5.87 4.36 25.28
CA ASP A 23 -5.84 5.55 24.44
C ASP A 23 -4.42 5.79 23.89
N ASN A 24 -4.32 6.22 22.64
CA ASN A 24 -3.10 6.75 22.08
C ASN A 24 -3.07 8.28 22.26
N ALA A 25 -2.48 8.73 23.36
CA ALA A 25 -2.40 10.16 23.70
C ALA A 25 -1.68 11.05 22.66
N ALA A 26 -1.05 10.48 21.63
CA ALA A 26 -0.51 11.23 20.50
C ALA A 26 -1.59 11.67 19.50
N THR A 27 -2.79 11.10 19.55
CA THR A 27 -3.92 11.47 18.72
C THR A 27 -4.87 12.39 19.49
N GLY A 28 -5.71 13.13 18.76
CA GLY A 28 -6.75 13.97 19.36
C GLY A 28 -8.05 13.22 19.69
N LEU A 29 -8.07 11.89 19.53
CA LEU A 29 -9.24 11.04 19.65
C LEU A 29 -8.95 9.91 20.62
N ASP A 30 -9.84 9.67 21.58
CA ASP A 30 -9.74 8.51 22.45
C ASP A 30 -10.14 7.23 21.70
N GLU A 31 -9.17 6.42 21.24
CA GLU A 31 -9.45 5.20 20.47
C GLU A 31 -10.18 4.12 21.27
N ARG A 32 -10.24 4.23 22.61
CA ARG A 32 -11.04 3.31 23.43
C ARG A 32 -12.52 3.34 23.02
N GLY A 33 -13.00 4.44 22.45
CA GLY A 33 -14.35 4.52 21.90
C GLY A 33 -14.61 3.58 20.72
N PHE A 34 -13.58 3.08 20.02
CA PHE A 34 -13.76 2.05 19.00
C PHE A 34 -14.06 0.67 19.57
N VAL A 35 -13.78 0.44 20.86
CA VAL A 35 -13.94 -0.87 21.50
C VAL A 35 -15.36 -1.00 22.04
N ASP A 36 -16.18 -1.76 21.34
CA ASP A 36 -17.57 -2.03 21.75
C ASP A 36 -17.61 -2.98 22.95
N SER A 37 -16.82 -4.07 22.90
CA SER A 37 -16.73 -5.00 24.02
C SER A 37 -15.42 -5.78 24.05
N ILE A 38 -15.04 -6.19 25.25
CA ILE A 38 -13.96 -7.14 25.53
C ILE A 38 -14.57 -8.22 26.42
N THR A 39 -14.52 -9.46 25.97
CA THR A 39 -15.14 -10.60 26.66
C THR A 39 -14.12 -11.71 26.85
N ALA A 40 -14.04 -12.25 28.05
CA ALA A 40 -13.28 -13.46 28.35
C ALA A 40 -14.09 -14.66 27.85
N VAL A 41 -13.52 -15.47 26.96
CA VAL A 41 -14.26 -16.56 26.30
C VAL A 41 -13.81 -17.96 26.69
N GLY A 42 -12.53 -18.14 27.05
CA GLY A 42 -11.99 -19.43 27.44
C GLY A 42 -10.50 -19.36 27.76
N TRP A 43 -9.93 -20.50 28.17
CA TRP A 43 -8.50 -20.65 28.38
C TRP A 43 -8.02 -21.99 27.82
N GLY A 44 -6.77 -22.01 27.33
CA GLY A 44 -6.08 -23.18 26.82
C GLY A 44 -5.37 -23.97 27.93
N PRO A 45 -4.26 -24.67 27.63
CA PRO A 45 -3.46 -25.37 28.62
C PRO A 45 -3.08 -24.45 29.79
N GLY A 46 -3.22 -24.95 31.01
CA GLY A 46 -3.16 -24.16 32.25
C GLY A 46 -4.46 -24.28 33.04
N SER A 47 -4.64 -23.44 34.06
CA SER A 47 -5.86 -23.44 34.88
C SER A 47 -6.14 -22.06 35.47
N CYS A 48 -7.31 -21.52 35.12
CA CYS A 48 -7.99 -20.46 35.86
C CYS A 48 -9.15 -21.07 36.68
N ALA A 49 -9.53 -20.42 37.77
CA ALA A 49 -10.66 -20.86 38.59
C ALA A 49 -12.03 -20.57 37.94
N GLY A 50 -12.08 -19.62 37.01
CA GLY A 50 -13.31 -19.27 36.30
C GLY A 50 -13.22 -17.94 35.56
N ILE A 51 -14.37 -17.47 35.08
CA ILE A 51 -14.56 -16.13 34.51
C ILE A 51 -15.48 -15.34 35.44
N SER A 52 -15.03 -14.16 35.86
CA SER A 52 -15.84 -13.19 36.62
C SER A 52 -16.32 -12.07 35.71
N GLY A 53 -17.61 -11.73 35.83
CA GLY A 53 -18.23 -10.63 35.08
C GLY A 53 -18.15 -10.72 33.56
N GLY A 54 -17.84 -11.91 33.01
CA GLY A 54 -17.61 -12.13 31.57
C GLY A 54 -16.35 -11.46 31.00
N ARG A 55 -15.46 -10.91 31.84
CA ARG A 55 -14.34 -10.05 31.41
C ARG A 55 -13.00 -10.39 32.01
N THR A 56 -12.98 -11.11 33.13
CA THR A 56 -11.75 -11.38 33.88
C THR A 56 -11.65 -12.88 34.13
N PHE A 57 -10.51 -13.47 33.77
CA PHE A 57 -10.14 -14.79 34.21
C PHE A 57 -9.59 -14.70 35.63
N VAL A 58 -10.16 -15.45 36.57
CA VAL A 58 -9.77 -15.36 37.98
C VAL A 58 -8.82 -16.49 38.36
N GLN A 59 -7.84 -16.16 39.20
CA GLN A 59 -6.95 -17.11 39.85
C GLN A 59 -6.21 -18.04 38.87
N CYS A 60 -5.71 -17.47 37.77
CA CYS A 60 -4.98 -18.21 36.74
C CYS A 60 -3.57 -18.57 37.21
N LEU A 61 -3.15 -19.81 36.95
CA LEU A 61 -1.78 -20.24 37.14
C LEU A 61 -0.86 -19.59 36.09
N PRO A 62 0.39 -19.26 36.44
CA PRO A 62 1.39 -18.81 35.47
C PRO A 62 1.52 -19.77 34.27
N GLY A 63 1.60 -19.22 33.06
CA GLY A 63 1.65 -20.00 31.82
C GLY A 63 0.29 -20.43 31.27
N THR A 64 -0.82 -20.02 31.90
CA THR A 64 -2.17 -20.24 31.33
C THR A 64 -2.38 -19.36 30.10
N ASN A 65 -2.77 -19.97 28.98
CA ASN A 65 -3.23 -19.24 27.79
C ASN A 65 -4.68 -18.82 27.97
N VAL A 66 -5.00 -17.54 27.80
CA VAL A 66 -6.36 -17.01 27.91
C VAL A 66 -6.82 -16.41 26.60
N ASP A 67 -8.11 -16.57 26.31
CA ASP A 67 -8.71 -16.10 25.06
C ASP A 67 -9.71 -14.97 25.32
N PHE A 68 -9.46 -13.81 24.72
CA PHE A 68 -10.40 -12.69 24.70
C PHE A 68 -11.05 -12.58 23.32
N ARG A 69 -12.36 -12.36 23.29
CA ARG A 69 -13.07 -11.87 22.10
C ARG A 69 -13.31 -10.37 22.25
N ILE A 70 -12.88 -9.63 21.24
CA ILE A 70 -12.96 -8.17 21.19
C ILE A 70 -13.83 -7.78 20.01
N ALA A 71 -14.85 -6.96 20.26
CA ALA A 71 -15.70 -6.37 19.23
C ALA A 71 -15.36 -4.89 19.06
N PHE A 72 -15.28 -4.45 17.82
CA PHE A 72 -15.04 -3.05 17.47
C PHE A 72 -16.26 -2.47 16.77
N ARG A 73 -16.52 -1.18 17.00
CA ARG A 73 -17.55 -0.40 16.29
C ARG A 73 -17.02 1.01 16.02
N ASN A 74 -17.56 1.67 15.00
CA ASN A 74 -17.26 3.08 14.75
C ASN A 74 -18.55 3.90 14.75
N ASP A 75 -18.80 4.58 15.86
CA ASP A 75 -19.84 5.59 16.07
C ASP A 75 -19.25 6.96 16.43
N ILE A 76 -17.92 7.06 16.52
CA ILE A 76 -17.19 8.24 17.01
C ILE A 76 -16.44 9.02 15.92
N VAL A 77 -16.07 8.36 14.81
CA VAL A 77 -15.33 8.99 13.71
C VAL A 77 -16.14 8.98 12.44
N MET A 78 -16.50 10.18 11.98
CA MET A 78 -17.08 10.35 10.65
C MET A 78 -16.02 10.15 9.57
N PRO A 79 -16.35 9.46 8.45
CA PRO A 79 -15.50 9.42 7.27
C PRO A 79 -15.15 10.82 6.75
N THR A 80 -13.96 10.98 6.18
CA THR A 80 -13.53 12.21 5.50
C THR A 80 -13.12 11.92 4.06
N SER A 81 -12.68 12.93 3.32
CA SER A 81 -12.14 12.79 1.97
C SER A 81 -10.93 11.87 1.85
N MET A 82 -10.24 11.62 2.97
CA MET A 82 -9.05 10.77 3.05
C MET A 82 -9.27 9.62 4.03
N PRO A 83 -8.61 8.46 3.83
CA PRO A 83 -8.62 7.40 4.82
C PRO A 83 -8.02 7.89 6.14
N GLN A 84 -8.66 7.56 7.25
CA GLN A 84 -8.18 7.87 8.60
C GLN A 84 -7.73 6.57 9.26
N VAL A 85 -6.52 6.58 9.81
CA VAL A 85 -5.89 5.40 10.44
C VAL A 85 -5.69 5.70 11.91
N PHE A 86 -6.18 4.82 12.76
CA PHE A 86 -6.05 4.90 14.21
C PHE A 86 -5.31 3.66 14.71
N ASP A 87 -4.20 3.90 15.39
CA ASP A 87 -3.34 2.86 15.96
C ASP A 87 -3.36 2.98 17.48
N PHE A 88 -3.72 1.89 18.16
CA PHE A 88 -3.76 1.81 19.63
C PHE A 88 -3.49 0.38 20.11
N PHE A 89 -3.56 0.14 21.41
CA PHE A 89 -3.29 -1.17 22.00
C PHE A 89 -4.46 -1.72 22.80
N ILE A 90 -4.57 -3.04 22.79
CA ILE A 90 -5.23 -3.79 23.84
C ILE A 90 -4.15 -4.31 24.79
N GLU A 91 -4.22 -3.89 26.05
CA GLU A 91 -3.37 -4.40 27.11
C GLU A 91 -4.03 -5.60 27.78
N VAL A 92 -3.28 -6.70 27.87
CA VAL A 92 -3.61 -7.80 28.79
C VAL A 92 -3.00 -7.45 30.14
N VAL A 93 -3.82 -7.45 31.18
CA VAL A 93 -3.47 -6.92 32.51
C VAL A 93 -3.65 -8.00 33.57
N GLY A 94 -2.59 -8.23 34.34
CA GLY A 94 -2.55 -9.07 35.54
C GLY A 94 -2.84 -8.28 36.81
N ASP A 95 -3.69 -8.82 37.67
CA ASP A 95 -4.12 -8.23 38.96
C ASP A 95 -4.54 -6.75 38.85
N GLY A 96 -5.14 -6.40 37.70
CA GLY A 96 -5.59 -5.05 37.38
C GLY A 96 -4.49 -3.99 37.23
N THR A 97 -3.22 -4.35 37.40
CA THR A 97 -2.10 -3.39 37.52
C THR A 97 -0.95 -3.67 36.57
N PHE A 98 -0.57 -4.94 36.38
CA PHE A 98 0.61 -5.30 35.59
C PHE A 98 0.25 -5.54 34.14
N VAL A 99 0.85 -4.80 33.21
CA VAL A 99 0.68 -5.08 31.77
C VAL A 99 1.52 -6.30 31.43
N LEU A 100 0.85 -7.39 31.05
CA LEU A 100 1.46 -8.67 30.68
C LEU A 100 1.78 -8.71 29.19
N ASP A 101 0.92 -8.11 28.37
CA ASP A 101 1.09 -8.06 26.92
C ASP A 101 0.39 -6.84 26.30
N ARG A 102 0.85 -6.44 25.12
CA ARG A 102 0.33 -5.33 24.32
C ARG A 102 0.06 -5.78 22.90
N ILE A 103 -1.22 -5.91 22.56
CA ILE A 103 -1.65 -6.31 21.22
C ILE A 103 -1.93 -5.05 20.40
N PRO A 104 -1.20 -4.81 19.30
CA PRO A 104 -1.45 -3.65 18.45
C PRO A 104 -2.77 -3.83 17.68
N VAL A 105 -3.60 -2.78 17.66
CA VAL A 105 -4.83 -2.68 16.89
C VAL A 105 -4.74 -1.50 15.93
N ARG A 106 -5.14 -1.74 14.68
CA ARG A 106 -5.27 -0.72 13.64
C ARG A 106 -6.69 -0.67 13.12
N ILE A 107 -7.35 0.47 13.25
CA ILE A 107 -8.66 0.75 12.66
C ILE A 107 -8.47 1.67 11.46
N LEU A 108 -8.99 1.24 10.30
CA LEU A 108 -9.07 2.05 9.09
C LEU A 108 -10.51 2.51 8.92
N VAL A 109 -10.76 3.81 9.05
CA VAL A 109 -12.02 4.41 8.62
C VAL A 109 -11.88 4.76 7.14
N PRO A 110 -12.70 4.14 6.26
CA PRO A 110 -12.60 4.39 4.83
C PRO A 110 -12.98 5.84 4.50
N PRO A 111 -12.49 6.37 3.36
CA PRO A 111 -12.90 7.68 2.88
C PRO A 111 -14.40 7.71 2.57
N ASP A 112 -14.98 8.92 2.59
CA ASP A 112 -16.38 9.20 2.26
C ASP A 112 -16.72 9.04 0.77
N ARG A 113 -15.71 8.80 -0.06
CA ARG A 113 -15.80 8.63 -1.51
C ARG A 113 -14.76 7.62 -2.02
N PRO A 114 -14.98 7.02 -3.21
CA PRO A 114 -13.96 6.25 -3.89
C PRO A 114 -12.70 7.08 -4.17
N LEU A 115 -11.52 6.49 -4.01
CA LEU A 115 -10.24 7.11 -4.34
C LEU A 115 -9.60 6.42 -5.54
N TYR A 116 -9.15 7.20 -6.52
CA TYR A 116 -8.36 6.68 -7.63
C TYR A 116 -6.99 6.20 -7.13
N PRO A 117 -6.38 5.14 -7.72
CA PRO A 117 -4.99 4.80 -7.44
C PRO A 117 -4.06 6.01 -7.63
N PRO A 118 -2.96 6.14 -6.84
CA PRO A 118 -2.05 7.27 -6.99
C PRO A 118 -1.43 7.35 -8.39
N GLU A 119 -1.14 6.18 -8.97
CA GLU A 119 -0.75 6.05 -10.36
C GLU A 119 -1.33 4.79 -11.01
N GLY A 120 -1.56 4.87 -12.32
CA GLY A 120 -1.86 3.76 -13.21
C GLY A 120 -0.89 3.76 -14.38
N ARG A 121 -0.55 2.56 -14.89
CA ARG A 121 0.44 2.41 -15.96
C ARG A 121 -0.15 1.64 -17.12
N TYR A 122 0.08 2.16 -18.32
CA TYR A 122 -0.20 1.47 -19.57
C TYR A 122 1.00 1.65 -20.49
N TRP A 123 1.44 0.56 -21.13
CA TRP A 123 2.57 0.62 -22.06
C TRP A 123 2.30 -0.19 -23.32
N ARG A 124 3.04 0.15 -24.36
CA ARG A 124 3.10 -0.61 -25.59
C ARG A 124 4.56 -0.77 -26.02
N ASP A 125 4.89 -1.98 -26.44
CA ASP A 125 6.16 -2.31 -27.05
C ASP A 125 6.00 -2.27 -28.57
N TYR A 126 6.95 -1.62 -29.21
CA TYR A 126 7.08 -1.52 -30.65
C TYR A 126 8.32 -2.29 -31.06
N ASP A 127 8.14 -3.16 -32.05
CA ASP A 127 9.18 -3.96 -32.65
C ASP A 127 9.31 -3.50 -34.11
N SER A 128 10.45 -2.89 -34.44
CA SER A 128 10.71 -2.46 -35.82
C SER A 128 11.25 -3.59 -36.69
N THR A 129 11.76 -4.68 -36.11
CA THR A 129 12.41 -5.78 -36.86
C THR A 129 11.43 -6.57 -37.72
N VAL A 130 10.14 -6.51 -37.40
CA VAL A 130 9.08 -7.09 -38.24
C VAL A 130 8.73 -6.23 -39.46
N HIS A 131 9.29 -5.02 -39.57
CA HIS A 131 8.99 -4.04 -40.61
C HIS A 131 10.23 -3.57 -41.39
N CYS A 132 11.38 -3.39 -40.72
CA CYS A 132 12.63 -2.99 -41.33
C CYS A 132 13.43 -4.20 -41.83
N ALA A 133 14.15 -4.03 -42.94
CA ALA A 133 15.09 -5.05 -43.42
C ALA A 133 16.31 -5.20 -42.49
N ASP A 134 17.07 -6.28 -42.63
CA ASP A 134 18.25 -6.56 -41.77
C ASP A 134 19.30 -5.44 -41.78
N ASN A 135 19.44 -4.75 -42.92
CA ASN A 135 20.34 -3.62 -43.16
C ASN A 135 19.67 -2.25 -42.92
N GLU A 136 18.51 -2.22 -42.25
CA GLU A 136 17.80 -1.01 -41.88
C GLU A 136 17.63 -0.92 -40.36
N ARG A 137 17.44 0.30 -39.86
CA ARG A 137 17.06 0.58 -38.48
C ARG A 137 15.88 1.54 -38.42
N PRO A 138 15.09 1.54 -37.34
CA PRO A 138 14.03 2.51 -37.19
C PRO A 138 14.61 3.92 -37.02
N ASP A 139 13.91 4.90 -37.55
CA ASP A 139 13.96 6.29 -37.09
C ASP A 139 12.61 6.58 -36.42
N TRP A 140 12.59 6.52 -35.09
CA TRP A 140 11.36 6.75 -34.31
C TRP A 140 10.96 8.21 -34.40
N GLY A 141 9.77 8.46 -34.96
CA GLY A 141 9.23 9.79 -35.20
C GLY A 141 8.51 10.38 -33.99
N ASN A 142 7.33 10.94 -34.22
CA ASN A 142 6.59 11.62 -33.15
C ASN A 142 5.78 10.66 -32.29
N LEU A 143 5.79 10.87 -30.98
CA LEU A 143 4.73 10.38 -30.09
C LEU A 143 3.59 11.40 -30.08
N THR A 144 2.40 10.92 -30.40
CA THR A 144 1.15 11.68 -30.26
C THR A 144 0.26 11.02 -29.23
N TRP A 145 -0.54 11.81 -28.50
CA TRP A 145 -1.56 11.30 -27.60
C TRP A 145 -2.79 12.19 -27.55
N GLN A 146 -3.92 11.58 -27.20
CA GLN A 146 -5.20 12.24 -27.02
C GLN A 146 -5.72 11.97 -25.62
N THR A 147 -6.04 13.02 -24.86
CA THR A 147 -6.71 12.91 -23.57
C THR A 147 -8.20 13.21 -23.71
N VAL A 148 -9.03 12.53 -22.92
CA VAL A 148 -10.44 12.88 -22.73
C VAL A 148 -10.56 13.96 -21.66
N SER A 149 -9.77 13.87 -20.60
CA SER A 149 -9.68 14.87 -19.54
C SER A 149 -8.26 14.93 -18.97
N MET A 150 -7.87 16.12 -18.54
CA MET A 150 -6.64 16.37 -17.78
C MET A 150 -6.97 17.39 -16.67
N PRO A 151 -7.66 16.96 -15.59
CA PRO A 151 -8.05 17.85 -14.50
C PRO A 151 -6.86 18.48 -13.78
N SER A 152 -7.10 19.57 -13.04
CA SER A 152 -6.04 20.28 -12.32
C SER A 152 -5.33 19.38 -11.30
N GLY A 153 -4.01 19.49 -11.21
CA GLY A 153 -3.21 18.66 -10.31
C GLY A 153 -3.02 17.21 -10.77
N THR A 154 -3.62 16.79 -11.89
CA THR A 154 -3.34 15.48 -12.52
C THR A 154 -2.20 15.60 -13.54
N SER A 155 -1.55 14.48 -13.88
CA SER A 155 -0.52 14.47 -14.92
C SER A 155 -0.34 13.09 -15.57
N ILE A 156 0.25 13.08 -16.76
CA ILE A 156 0.74 11.88 -17.43
C ILE A 156 2.26 12.02 -17.55
N ARG A 157 3.01 11.17 -16.84
CA ARG A 157 4.44 11.00 -17.07
C ARG A 157 4.64 9.97 -18.17
N TRP A 158 5.29 10.38 -19.25
CA TRP A 158 5.70 9.51 -20.33
C TRP A 158 7.09 8.95 -20.04
N GLU A 159 7.28 7.67 -20.30
CA GLU A 159 8.57 6.98 -20.19
C GLU A 159 8.86 6.27 -21.53
N LEU A 160 9.99 6.61 -22.14
CA LEU A 160 10.51 6.01 -23.37
C LEU A 160 11.71 5.13 -23.02
N ARG A 161 11.71 3.88 -23.47
CA ARG A 161 12.83 2.94 -23.32
C ARG A 161 13.14 2.33 -24.66
N ALA A 162 14.37 2.50 -25.13
CA ALA A 162 14.84 1.96 -26.40
C ALA A 162 15.92 0.90 -26.15
N ALA A 163 15.89 -0.23 -26.86
CA ALA A 163 16.82 -1.34 -26.63
C ALA A 163 17.06 -2.18 -27.89
N ASP A 164 18.17 -2.94 -27.90
CA ASP A 164 18.53 -3.89 -28.97
C ASP A 164 17.71 -5.18 -28.96
N SER A 165 17.00 -5.47 -27.87
CA SER A 165 16.13 -6.63 -27.76
C SER A 165 14.89 -6.32 -26.93
N LEU A 166 13.78 -7.01 -27.23
CA LEU A 166 12.54 -6.90 -26.46
C LEU A 166 12.75 -7.22 -24.97
N ALA A 167 13.61 -8.21 -24.67
CA ALA A 167 13.90 -8.64 -23.30
C ALA A 167 14.67 -7.59 -22.49
N ALA A 168 15.44 -6.71 -23.14
CA ALA A 168 16.22 -5.67 -22.46
C ALA A 168 15.36 -4.47 -22.02
N LEU A 169 14.23 -4.20 -22.69
CA LEU A 169 13.37 -3.03 -22.44
C LEU A 169 13.05 -2.77 -20.96
N PRO A 170 12.65 -3.77 -20.14
CA PRO A 170 12.31 -3.52 -18.74
C PRO A 170 13.49 -2.98 -17.91
N GLY A 171 14.72 -3.38 -18.23
CA GLY A 171 15.94 -2.96 -17.52
C GLY A 171 16.46 -1.58 -17.91
N THR A 172 16.01 -1.03 -19.03
CA THR A 172 16.70 0.05 -19.76
C THR A 172 16.85 1.44 -19.14
N THR A 173 16.39 1.87 -17.98
CA THR A 173 16.34 3.32 -17.61
C THR A 173 15.50 4.17 -18.61
N PRO A 174 14.36 4.71 -18.19
CA PRO A 174 13.48 5.46 -19.08
C PRO A 174 13.95 6.90 -19.28
N VAL A 175 13.88 7.39 -20.51
CA VAL A 175 13.85 8.82 -20.81
C VAL A 175 12.42 9.31 -20.55
N SER A 176 12.25 10.29 -19.68
CA SER A 176 10.92 10.69 -19.20
C SER A 176 10.63 12.18 -19.35
N PHE A 177 9.34 12.49 -19.55
CA PHE A 177 8.81 13.85 -19.56
C PHE A 177 7.35 13.84 -19.07
N THR A 178 6.80 15.00 -18.71
CA THR A 178 5.48 15.08 -18.08
C THR A 178 4.56 16.03 -18.83
N ALA A 179 3.33 15.58 -19.07
CA ALA A 179 2.23 16.36 -19.62
C ALA A 179 1.16 16.59 -18.54
N PRO A 180 0.66 17.82 -18.34
CA PRO A 180 1.25 19.11 -18.75
C PRO A 180 2.59 19.40 -18.03
N PRO A 181 3.40 20.38 -18.50
CA PRO A 181 3.11 21.36 -19.56
C PRO A 181 3.42 20.86 -20.97
N VAL A 182 4.07 19.70 -21.14
CA VAL A 182 4.38 19.18 -22.47
C VAL A 182 3.08 18.81 -23.19
N THR A 183 2.96 19.26 -24.44
CA THR A 183 1.82 19.00 -25.31
C THR A 183 2.18 18.01 -26.42
N SER A 184 1.17 17.27 -26.91
CA SER A 184 1.29 16.39 -28.07
C SER A 184 1.25 17.22 -29.36
N PRO A 185 2.03 16.89 -30.41
CA PRO A 185 3.01 15.81 -30.49
C PRO A 185 4.38 16.17 -29.88
N ILE A 186 5.18 15.15 -29.58
CA ILE A 186 6.62 15.30 -29.24
C ILE A 186 7.50 14.44 -30.13
N ASP A 187 8.67 14.97 -30.45
CA ASP A 187 9.72 14.27 -31.20
C ASP A 187 10.46 13.29 -30.28
N ILE A 188 10.38 11.99 -30.58
CA ILE A 188 11.07 10.93 -29.82
C ILE A 188 12.58 11.02 -30.01
N ALA A 189 13.05 11.25 -31.24
CA ALA A 189 14.47 11.33 -31.57
C ALA A 189 15.17 12.43 -30.77
N ALA A 190 14.54 13.61 -30.71
CA ALA A 190 15.05 14.73 -29.91
C ALA A 190 15.10 14.40 -28.41
N ARG A 191 14.11 13.68 -27.88
CA ARG A 191 14.08 13.26 -26.46
C ARG A 191 15.16 12.24 -26.16
N LEU A 192 15.26 11.18 -26.96
CA LEU A 192 16.27 10.13 -26.77
C LEU A 192 17.69 10.68 -26.90
N SER A 193 17.98 11.45 -27.95
CA SER A 193 19.29 12.06 -28.18
C SER A 193 19.70 13.01 -27.05
N SER A 194 18.77 13.83 -26.53
CA SER A 194 19.04 14.70 -25.38
C SER A 194 19.43 13.94 -24.10
N ALA A 195 19.06 12.66 -24.02
CA ALA A 195 19.41 11.77 -22.92
C ALA A 195 20.57 10.81 -23.27
N GLY A 196 21.23 11.00 -24.42
CA GLY A 196 22.32 10.14 -24.87
C GLY A 196 21.90 8.75 -25.35
N VAL A 197 20.60 8.55 -25.62
CA VAL A 197 20.05 7.28 -26.11
C VAL A 197 19.93 7.32 -27.63
N PRO A 198 20.44 6.32 -28.38
CA PRO A 198 20.30 6.27 -29.83
C PRO A 198 18.83 6.13 -30.27
N ASN A 199 18.43 6.85 -31.33
CA ASN A 199 17.08 6.75 -31.91
C ASN A 199 16.89 5.57 -32.87
N ASN A 200 17.92 4.75 -33.06
CA ASN A 200 17.94 3.68 -34.06
C ASN A 200 17.91 2.27 -33.44
N LEU A 201 17.65 2.16 -32.14
CA LEU A 201 17.50 0.87 -31.48
C LEU A 201 16.18 0.20 -31.92
N PRO A 202 16.19 -1.11 -32.25
CA PRO A 202 15.09 -1.79 -32.94
C PRO A 202 13.80 -1.92 -32.12
N TYR A 203 13.87 -1.81 -30.79
CA TYR A 203 12.71 -1.94 -29.91
C TYR A 203 12.50 -0.66 -29.10
N LEU A 204 11.24 -0.24 -28.99
CA LEU A 204 10.82 0.92 -28.19
C LEU A 204 9.63 0.55 -27.30
N ARG A 205 9.73 0.79 -25.99
CA ARG A 205 8.58 0.81 -25.08
C ARG A 205 8.19 2.25 -24.80
N VAL A 206 6.91 2.56 -25.05
CA VAL A 206 6.29 3.82 -24.62
C VAL A 206 5.34 3.50 -23.48
N THR A 207 5.58 4.09 -22.31
CA THR A 207 4.73 3.92 -21.12
C THR A 207 4.08 5.26 -20.76
N ALA A 208 2.77 5.25 -20.61
CA ALA A 208 2.02 6.31 -19.96
C ALA A 208 1.83 5.97 -18.48
N VAL A 209 2.34 6.81 -17.59
CA VAL A 209 2.09 6.76 -16.15
C VAL A 209 1.10 7.87 -15.79
N LEU A 210 -0.18 7.50 -15.65
CA LEU A 210 -1.26 8.40 -15.29
C LEU A 210 -1.25 8.61 -13.78
N ARG A 211 -1.27 9.87 -13.33
CA ARG A 211 -1.18 10.23 -11.91
C ARG A 211 -2.42 11.00 -11.48
N SER A 212 -3.07 10.50 -10.43
CA SER A 212 -4.18 11.21 -9.80
C SER A 212 -3.71 12.51 -9.17
N ASN A 213 -4.65 13.41 -8.88
CA ASN A 213 -4.37 14.58 -8.05
C ASN A 213 -4.03 14.17 -6.60
N ALA A 214 -3.54 15.12 -5.81
CA ALA A 214 -3.02 14.87 -4.47
C ALA A 214 -4.06 14.24 -3.51
N ASP A 215 -5.33 14.61 -3.66
CA ASP A 215 -6.44 14.08 -2.87
C ASP A 215 -7.12 12.85 -3.49
N ARG A 216 -6.56 12.34 -4.59
CA ARG A 216 -6.99 11.12 -5.29
C ARG A 216 -8.47 11.15 -5.71
N SER A 217 -9.03 12.35 -5.89
CA SER A 217 -10.41 12.59 -6.32
C SER A 217 -10.56 12.66 -7.84
N GLU A 218 -9.47 12.96 -8.56
CA GLU A 218 -9.45 13.06 -10.02
C GLU A 218 -8.24 12.34 -10.61
N THR A 219 -8.38 11.87 -11.84
CA THR A 219 -7.34 11.19 -12.61
C THR A 219 -7.40 11.66 -14.07
N PRO A 220 -6.28 11.73 -14.80
CA PRO A 220 -6.33 12.05 -16.21
C PRO A 220 -6.90 10.85 -16.96
N VAL A 221 -7.58 11.11 -18.07
CA VAL A 221 -8.13 10.04 -18.92
C VAL A 221 -7.43 10.09 -20.26
N LEU A 222 -6.59 9.10 -20.52
CA LEU A 222 -5.90 8.91 -21.79
C LEU A 222 -6.78 8.10 -22.73
N ARG A 223 -7.13 8.66 -23.89
CA ARG A 223 -7.92 7.96 -24.92
C ARG A 223 -7.03 7.04 -25.76
N SER A 224 -5.92 7.58 -26.24
CA SER A 224 -5.00 6.88 -27.14
C SER A 224 -3.62 7.53 -27.14
N PHE A 225 -2.62 6.76 -27.53
CA PHE A 225 -1.34 7.28 -27.99
C PHE A 225 -0.81 6.43 -29.14
N GLU A 226 -0.05 7.05 -30.03
CA GLU A 226 0.60 6.38 -31.14
C GLU A 226 1.98 6.98 -31.41
N THR A 227 2.89 6.12 -31.86
CA THR A 227 4.15 6.53 -32.49
C THR A 227 4.25 5.88 -33.87
N ARG A 228 5.00 6.52 -34.76
CA ARG A 228 5.33 6.04 -36.09
C ARG A 228 6.84 6.09 -36.26
N PHE A 229 7.37 5.18 -37.06
CA PHE A 229 8.77 5.16 -37.44
C PHE A 229 8.89 4.91 -38.94
N VAL A 230 10.04 5.25 -39.48
CA VAL A 230 10.45 4.86 -40.84
C VAL A 230 11.70 3.99 -40.74
N CYS A 231 11.92 3.14 -41.74
CA CYS A 231 13.14 2.33 -41.80
C CYS A 231 14.18 3.08 -42.64
N VAL A 232 15.39 3.25 -42.08
CA VAL A 232 16.50 3.93 -42.74
C VAL A 232 17.68 2.97 -42.87
N PRO A 233 18.40 2.96 -44.01
CA PRO A 233 19.59 2.11 -44.17
C PRO A 233 20.64 2.38 -43.10
N THR A 234 21.28 1.32 -42.60
CA THR A 234 22.50 1.44 -41.81
C THR A 234 23.68 1.64 -42.76
N GLU A 235 24.36 2.78 -42.68
CA GLU A 235 25.67 2.98 -43.29
C GLU A 235 26.74 2.07 -42.66
#